data_AF-A0A9W8YE52-F1
#
_entry.id   AF-A0A9W8YE52-F1
#
_cell.length_a   1.000
_cell.length_b   1.000
_cell.length_c   1.000
_cell.angle_alpha   90.00
_cell.angle_beta   90.00
_cell.angle_gamma   90.00
#
_symmetry.space_group_name_H-M   'P 1'
#
loop_
_entity.id
_entity.type
_entity.pdbx_description
1 polymer ?
#
loop_
_entity_poly.entity_id
_entity_poly.type
_entity_poly.pdbx_seq_one_letter_code
_entity_poly.pdbx_strand_id
1 'polypeptide(L)'
;MVNSLTWLRDHKRRTFEEVFSVGAEDSNEPAWMLEHVQQQKRQEALRRKQEFNDRIAKIKAKEKRTKERYENGVPRFKRQKVAPGDANEDGDEAQFALDDYESDVESNKRAATGTFDESGFSAETQALMEKLGFSIGAPKEEVEAADETKIFFCSRTHSQLTQFSSELGRVKMRMAITPDDSADKTDENNLVEDVKYLTLGSRKNLCINDKVKRLGNATAINERCLELQSSTSTESRCPHMPTKESETLINEFRDYALAKIRDIEDLGSLGKKMGLCPYYASRPATKYCEVSDPSRPFIIYLLMF
;
A
#
# COMPACT_ATOMS: atom_id res chain seq x y z
N MET A 1 -21.61 10.76 -3.92
CA MET A 1 -20.35 10.19 -3.40
C MET A 1 -20.61 9.25 -2.23
N VAL A 2 -21.12 9.73 -1.09
CA VAL A 2 -21.40 8.90 0.10
C VAL A 2 -22.30 7.71 -0.22
N ASN A 3 -23.38 7.90 -1.00
CA ASN A 3 -24.26 6.81 -1.41
C ASN A 3 -23.54 5.75 -2.27
N SER A 4 -22.67 6.18 -3.19
CA SER A 4 -21.89 5.27 -4.05
C SER A 4 -20.88 4.46 -3.24
N LEU A 5 -20.22 5.09 -2.26
CA LEU A 5 -19.32 4.40 -1.33
C LEU A 5 -20.07 3.42 -0.44
N THR A 6 -21.26 3.80 0.05
CA THR A 6 -22.12 2.92 0.85
C THR A 6 -22.53 1.70 0.04
N TRP A 7 -22.98 1.92 -1.20
CA TRP A 7 -23.29 0.85 -2.15
C TRP A 7 -22.08 -0.06 -2.39
N LEU A 8 -20.87 0.50 -2.57
CA LEU A 8 -19.66 -0.31 -2.76
C LEU A 8 -19.37 -1.19 -1.55
N ARG A 9 -19.54 -0.65 -0.33
CA ARG A 9 -19.35 -1.41 0.91
C ARG A 9 -20.38 -2.53 1.04
N ASP A 10 -21.64 -2.25 0.72
CA ASP A 10 -22.72 -3.24 0.72
C ASP A 10 -22.52 -4.31 -0.35
N HIS A 11 -22.06 -3.92 -1.54
CA HIS A 11 -21.72 -4.83 -2.63
C HIS A 11 -20.56 -5.74 -2.20
N LYS A 12 -19.47 -5.20 -1.65
CA LYS A 12 -18.35 -6.00 -1.15
C LYS A 12 -18.78 -7.00 -0.09
N ARG A 13 -19.68 -6.61 0.83
CA ARG A 13 -20.23 -7.51 1.84
C ARG A 13 -21.01 -8.67 1.21
N ARG A 14 -21.91 -8.36 0.27
CA ARG A 14 -22.70 -9.37 -0.44
C ARG A 14 -21.83 -10.31 -1.28
N THR A 15 -20.92 -9.77 -2.08
CA THR A 15 -20.00 -10.59 -2.89
C THR A 15 -19.12 -11.47 -2.00
N PHE A 16 -18.67 -10.95 -0.86
CA PHE A 16 -17.93 -11.73 0.12
C PHE A 16 -18.79 -12.91 0.60
N GLU A 17 -20.03 -12.69 1.04
CA GLU A 17 -20.97 -13.74 1.46
C GLU A 17 -21.30 -14.75 0.33
N GLU A 18 -21.48 -14.28 -0.90
CA GLU A 18 -21.77 -15.12 -2.08
C GLU A 18 -20.59 -16.03 -2.44
N VAL A 19 -19.35 -15.52 -2.43
CA VAL A 19 -18.14 -16.31 -2.74
C VAL A 19 -18.00 -17.51 -1.80
N PHE A 20 -18.39 -17.39 -0.54
CA PHE A 20 -18.35 -18.51 0.40
C PHE A 20 -19.57 -19.43 0.28
N SER A 21 -20.69 -18.97 -0.28
CA SER A 21 -21.91 -19.79 -0.45
C SER A 21 -21.84 -20.74 -1.65
N VAL A 22 -21.18 -20.34 -2.75
CA VAL A 22 -21.14 -21.08 -4.03
C VAL A 22 -20.40 -22.43 -3.95
N GLY A 23 -19.56 -22.66 -2.94
CA GLY A 23 -18.78 -23.90 -2.80
C GLY A 23 -19.55 -25.13 -2.28
N ALA A 24 -20.85 -24.99 -1.97
CA ALA A 24 -21.63 -26.04 -1.29
C ALA A 24 -22.38 -26.99 -2.24
N GLU A 25 -22.60 -26.63 -3.51
CA GLU A 25 -23.59 -27.33 -4.35
C GLU A 25 -23.03 -28.42 -5.29
N ASP A 26 -21.72 -28.42 -5.59
CA ASP A 26 -21.14 -29.26 -6.67
C ASP A 26 -20.11 -30.31 -6.22
N SER A 27 -19.91 -30.57 -4.92
CA SER A 27 -18.89 -31.51 -4.45
C SER A 27 -19.49 -32.73 -3.73
N ASN A 28 -18.91 -33.91 -3.99
CA ASN A 28 -19.24 -35.17 -3.32
C ASN A 28 -18.58 -35.27 -1.92
N GLU A 29 -18.18 -34.13 -1.34
CA GLU A 29 -17.50 -34.03 -0.06
C GLU A 29 -18.51 -33.85 1.08
N PRO A 30 -18.21 -34.33 2.31
CA PRO A 30 -19.10 -34.12 3.45
C PRO A 30 -19.31 -32.63 3.77
N ALA A 31 -20.53 -32.25 4.14
CA ALA A 31 -20.90 -30.86 4.44
C ALA A 31 -19.97 -30.17 5.47
N TRP A 32 -19.55 -30.90 6.52
CA TRP A 32 -18.64 -30.37 7.54
C TRP A 32 -17.23 -30.05 6.99
N MET A 33 -16.79 -30.76 5.95
CA MET A 33 -15.50 -30.53 5.29
C MET A 33 -15.57 -29.27 4.42
N LEU A 34 -16.65 -29.10 3.67
CA LEU A 34 -16.90 -27.89 2.88
C LEU A 34 -17.04 -26.65 3.76
N GLU A 35 -17.79 -26.75 4.86
CA GLU A 35 -17.93 -25.68 5.84
C GLU A 35 -16.58 -25.30 6.46
N HIS A 36 -15.75 -26.28 6.82
CA HIS A 36 -14.41 -26.04 7.35
C HIS A 36 -13.49 -25.36 6.32
N VAL A 37 -13.52 -25.78 5.05
CA VAL A 37 -12.76 -25.16 3.96
C VAL A 37 -13.23 -23.72 3.71
N GLN A 38 -14.54 -23.48 3.69
CA GLN A 38 -15.12 -22.14 3.56
C GLN A 38 -14.72 -21.24 4.74
N GLN A 39 -14.79 -21.76 5.96
CA GLN A 39 -14.40 -21.04 7.16
C GLN A 39 -12.90 -20.70 7.18
N GLN A 40 -12.04 -21.63 6.76
CA GLN A 40 -10.61 -21.36 6.60
C GLN A 40 -10.35 -20.25 5.57
N LYS A 41 -10.96 -20.34 4.38
CA LYS A 41 -10.82 -19.30 3.34
C LYS A 41 -11.31 -17.93 3.82
N ARG A 42 -12.41 -17.90 4.58
CA ARG A 42 -12.95 -16.67 5.18
C ARG A 42 -11.97 -16.06 6.19
N GLN A 43 -11.43 -16.88 7.09
CA GLN A 43 -10.45 -16.44 8.08
C GLN A 43 -9.15 -15.96 7.43
N GLU A 44 -8.67 -16.65 6.40
CA GLU A 44 -7.48 -16.24 5.65
C GLU A 44 -7.69 -14.90 4.93
N ALA A 45 -8.84 -14.71 4.27
CA ALA A 45 -9.19 -13.45 3.62
C ALA A 45 -9.28 -12.28 4.63
N LEU A 46 -9.87 -12.52 5.80
CA LEU A 46 -9.92 -11.55 6.89
C LEU A 46 -8.52 -11.20 7.41
N ARG A 47 -7.69 -12.21 7.69
CA ARG A 47 -6.32 -12.03 8.16
C ARG A 47 -5.51 -11.21 7.17
N ARG A 48 -5.57 -11.55 5.88
CA ARG A 48 -4.89 -10.81 4.81
C ARG A 48 -5.34 -9.35 4.74
N LYS A 49 -6.64 -9.08 4.88
CA LYS A 49 -7.17 -7.72 4.92
C LYS A 49 -6.66 -6.95 6.14
N GLN A 50 -6.62 -7.60 7.31
CA GLN A 50 -6.13 -7.02 8.54
C GLN A 50 -4.63 -6.68 8.44
N GLU A 51 -3.80 -7.62 7.99
CA GLU A 51 -2.36 -7.39 7.75
C GLU A 51 -2.12 -6.20 6.80
N PHE A 52 -2.90 -6.09 5.72
CA PHE A 52 -2.82 -4.96 4.80
C PHE A 52 -3.20 -3.63 5.48
N ASN A 53 -4.27 -3.62 6.27
CA ASN A 53 -4.72 -2.43 6.98
C ASN A 53 -3.72 -2.03 8.10
N ASP A 54 -3.11 -2.99 8.78
CA ASP A 54 -2.08 -2.77 9.81
C ASP A 54 -0.82 -2.15 9.20
N ARG A 55 -0.37 -2.63 8.03
CA ARG A 55 0.74 -2.00 7.29
C ARG A 55 0.46 -0.53 6.95
N ILE A 56 -0.75 -0.25 6.45
CA ILE A 56 -1.19 1.13 6.19
C ILE A 56 -1.23 1.96 7.48
N ALA A 57 -1.71 1.40 8.59
CA ALA A 57 -1.78 2.09 9.88
C ALA A 57 -0.37 2.43 10.41
N LYS A 58 0.60 1.50 10.30
CA LYS A 58 2.01 1.75 10.64
C LYS A 58 2.58 2.93 9.84
N ILE A 59 2.30 2.98 8.53
CA ILE A 59 2.75 4.09 7.66
C ILE A 59 2.13 5.42 8.07
N LYS A 60 0.82 5.45 8.36
CA LYS A 60 0.14 6.66 8.84
C LYS A 60 0.75 7.17 10.15
N ALA A 61 1.03 6.27 11.09
CA ALA A 61 1.67 6.61 12.35
C ALA A 61 3.07 7.22 12.12
N LYS A 62 3.86 6.64 11.20
CA LYS A 62 5.19 7.15 10.81
C LYS A 62 5.11 8.54 10.18
N GLU A 63 4.18 8.77 9.23
CA GLU A 63 3.99 10.09 8.61
C GLU A 63 3.52 11.13 9.63
N LYS A 64 2.59 10.78 10.51
CA LYS A 64 2.09 11.67 11.58
C LYS A 64 3.23 12.07 12.52
N ARG A 65 4.03 11.11 13.00
CA ARG A 65 5.17 11.36 13.88
C ARG A 65 6.23 12.24 13.21
N THR A 66 6.50 12.00 11.93
CA THR A 66 7.43 12.84 11.14
C THR A 66 6.91 14.27 11.01
N LYS A 67 5.60 14.45 10.76
CA LYS A 67 4.96 15.76 10.69
C LYS A 67 5.02 16.51 12.03
N GLU A 68 4.69 15.83 13.13
CA GLU A 68 4.75 16.40 14.48
C GLU A 68 6.17 16.82 14.87
N ARG A 69 7.19 16.05 14.47
CA ARG A 69 8.60 16.42 14.67
C ARG A 69 9.00 17.67 13.89
N TYR A 70 8.47 17.85 12.68
CA TYR A 70 8.72 19.05 11.88
C TYR A 70 8.03 20.28 12.47
N GLU A 71 6.78 20.13 12.93
CA GLU A 71 5.99 21.23 13.52
C GLU A 71 6.48 21.66 14.91
N ASN A 72 6.86 20.70 15.76
CA ASN A 72 7.34 20.98 17.12
C ASN A 72 8.85 21.32 17.17
N GLY A 73 9.56 21.23 16.04
CA GLY A 73 11.00 21.37 15.96
C GLY A 73 11.75 20.18 16.56
N VAL A 74 13.07 20.13 16.33
CA VAL A 74 13.93 19.09 16.93
C VAL A 74 13.96 19.31 18.45
N PRO A 75 13.63 18.31 19.28
CA PRO A 75 13.76 18.46 20.72
C PRO A 75 15.21 18.79 21.05
N ARG A 76 15.45 20.01 21.55
CA ARG A 76 16.77 20.43 22.03
C ARG A 76 17.06 19.66 23.31
N PHE A 77 17.71 18.50 23.18
CA PHE A 77 18.33 17.87 24.32
C PHE A 77 19.38 18.84 24.88
N LYS A 78 19.28 19.16 26.18
CA LYS A 78 20.31 19.95 26.86
C LYS A 78 21.63 19.19 26.73
N ARG A 79 22.53 19.67 25.87
CA ARG A 79 23.93 19.21 25.85
C ARG A 79 24.48 19.33 27.27
N GLN A 80 24.94 18.22 27.84
CA GLN A 80 25.73 18.25 29.06
C GLN A 80 26.97 19.10 28.75
N LYS A 81 27.21 20.13 29.57
CA LYS A 81 28.31 21.08 29.38
C LYS A 81 29.63 20.33 29.59
N VAL A 82 30.27 19.91 28.50
CA VAL A 82 31.66 19.42 28.54
C VAL A 82 32.57 20.65 28.58
N ALA A 83 33.64 20.57 29.37
CA ALA A 83 34.59 21.66 29.63
C ALA A 83 35.20 22.23 28.33
N PRO A 84 35.63 23.51 28.32
CA PRO A 84 36.04 24.18 27.09
C PRO A 84 37.42 23.66 26.68
N GLY A 85 37.47 22.86 25.63
CA GLY A 85 38.73 22.27 25.19
C GLY A 85 38.64 21.42 23.94
N ASP A 86 37.77 21.72 22.99
CA ASP A 86 38.06 21.52 21.57
C ASP A 86 36.98 22.22 20.73
N ALA A 87 37.41 23.11 19.85
CA ALA A 87 36.54 23.87 18.96
C ALA A 87 36.97 23.55 17.53
N ASN A 88 36.60 22.37 17.06
CA ASN A 88 36.53 22.04 15.64
C ASN A 88 35.65 20.81 15.47
N GLU A 89 34.46 21.03 14.93
CA GLU A 89 33.88 20.27 13.82
C GLU A 89 32.41 20.71 13.68
N ASP A 90 32.09 21.30 12.52
CA ASP A 90 30.72 21.37 11.98
C ASP A 90 30.23 19.94 11.77
N GLY A 91 29.87 19.28 12.88
CA GLY A 91 29.27 17.96 12.87
C GLY A 91 27.77 18.11 12.63
N ASP A 92 27.33 17.72 11.44
CA ASP A 92 25.93 17.54 11.05
C ASP A 92 25.11 17.02 12.24
N GLU A 93 24.30 17.88 12.86
CA GLU A 93 23.48 17.50 14.04
C GLU A 93 22.48 16.37 13.70
N ALA A 94 22.26 16.12 12.41
CA ALA A 94 21.49 14.98 11.90
C ALA A 94 22.17 13.62 12.18
N GLN A 95 23.50 13.59 12.28
CA GLN A 95 24.27 12.35 12.47
C GLN A 95 24.20 11.80 13.91
N PHE A 96 23.79 12.65 14.86
CA PHE A 96 23.63 12.30 16.28
C PHE A 96 22.18 12.10 16.71
N ALA A 97 21.22 12.22 15.79
CA ALA A 97 19.86 11.78 16.07
C ALA A 97 19.88 10.25 16.22
N LEU A 98 19.48 9.74 17.39
CA LEU A 98 19.23 8.32 17.55
C LEU A 98 18.19 7.91 16.52
N ASP A 99 18.54 6.94 15.68
CA ASP A 99 17.57 6.26 14.84
C ASP A 99 16.46 5.69 15.72
N ASP A 100 15.24 5.75 15.22
CA ASP A 100 14.08 5.24 15.95
C ASP A 100 14.29 3.76 16.27
N TYR A 101 14.21 3.40 17.56
CA TYR A 101 14.21 2.02 18.02
C TYR A 101 12.96 1.30 17.49
N GLU A 102 13.10 0.69 16.32
CA GLU A 102 12.12 -0.22 15.74
C GLU A 102 12.25 -1.59 16.44
N SER A 103 11.40 -1.89 17.43
CA SER A 103 11.49 -3.19 18.14
C SER A 103 11.27 -4.40 17.22
N ASP A 104 10.72 -4.20 16.02
CA ASP A 104 10.48 -5.24 15.01
C ASP A 104 11.76 -5.68 14.26
N VAL A 105 12.89 -4.93 14.31
CA VAL A 105 14.17 -5.37 13.72
C VAL A 105 15.03 -6.21 14.66
N GLU A 106 14.70 -6.25 15.96
CA GLU A 106 15.48 -7.01 16.94
C GLU A 106 15.11 -8.51 16.98
N SER A 107 13.95 -8.89 16.44
CA SER A 107 13.54 -10.30 16.31
C SER A 107 14.34 -11.07 15.25
N ASN A 108 14.99 -10.37 14.30
CA ASN A 108 15.65 -11.01 13.15
C ASN A 108 17.19 -11.08 13.24
N LYS A 109 17.80 -10.77 14.39
CA LYS A 109 19.27 -10.73 14.53
C LYS A 109 19.87 -11.61 15.65
N ARG A 110 19.13 -12.55 16.22
CA ARG A 110 19.69 -13.48 17.22
C ARG A 110 19.19 -14.91 17.08
N ALA A 111 19.83 -15.69 16.20
CA ALA A 111 20.11 -17.13 16.41
C ALA A 111 20.97 -17.72 15.25
N ALA A 112 22.17 -17.18 15.01
CA ALA A 112 23.15 -17.84 14.14
C ALA A 112 24.03 -18.78 14.97
N THR A 113 23.47 -19.91 15.42
CA THR A 113 24.22 -21.13 15.79
C THR A 113 23.26 -22.30 15.90
N GLY A 114 23.33 -23.23 14.93
CA GLY A 114 22.63 -24.51 14.95
C GLY A 114 21.78 -24.71 13.70
N THR A 115 21.89 -25.89 13.11
CA THR A 115 21.19 -26.43 11.93
C THR A 115 19.66 -26.38 12.03
N PHE A 116 19.09 -25.18 12.00
CA PHE A 116 17.65 -24.97 12.08
C PHE A 116 17.28 -23.78 11.20
N ASP A 117 16.30 -24.01 10.33
CA ASP A 117 15.67 -23.01 9.46
C ASP A 117 14.94 -21.94 10.30
N GLU A 118 14.76 -20.75 9.73
CA GLU A 118 14.05 -19.56 10.26
C GLU A 118 12.67 -19.85 10.91
N SER A 119 12.04 -20.96 10.55
CA SER A 119 10.78 -21.46 11.10
C SER A 119 10.92 -22.33 12.36
N GLY A 120 12.13 -22.75 12.70
CA GLY A 120 12.37 -23.57 13.87
C GLY A 120 11.85 -25.01 13.74
N PHE A 121 11.97 -25.65 12.58
CA PHE A 121 11.59 -27.07 12.39
C PHE A 121 12.64 -27.86 11.59
N SER A 122 12.69 -29.18 11.81
CA SER A 122 13.48 -30.11 10.98
C SER A 122 12.86 -30.22 9.58
N ALA A 123 13.69 -30.47 8.56
CA ALA A 123 13.23 -30.66 7.17
C ALA A 123 12.16 -31.77 7.05
N GLU A 124 12.25 -32.82 7.87
CA GLU A 124 11.24 -33.89 7.91
C GLU A 124 9.90 -33.42 8.49
N THR A 125 9.94 -32.59 9.53
CA THR A 125 8.72 -31.99 10.13
C THR A 125 8.09 -30.96 9.21
N GLN A 126 8.88 -30.18 8.47
CA GLN A 126 8.38 -29.25 7.46
C GLN A 126 7.71 -30.00 6.30
N ALA A 127 8.34 -31.07 5.80
CA ALA A 127 7.76 -31.90 4.75
C ALA A 127 6.45 -32.59 5.21
N LEU A 128 6.39 -33.01 6.47
CA LEU A 128 5.17 -33.56 7.06
C LEU A 128 4.07 -32.48 7.19
N MET A 129 4.43 -31.27 7.61
CA MET A 129 3.51 -30.14 7.74
C MET A 129 2.98 -29.68 6.36
N GLU A 130 3.83 -29.63 5.34
CA GLU A 130 3.43 -29.37 3.95
C GLU A 130 2.46 -30.44 3.43
N LYS A 131 2.73 -31.72 3.73
CA LYS A 131 1.84 -32.83 3.37
C LYS A 131 0.50 -32.81 4.14
N LEU A 132 0.48 -32.20 5.32
CA LEU A 132 -0.72 -31.97 6.14
C LEU A 132 -1.43 -30.65 5.80
N GLY A 133 -0.94 -29.88 4.82
CA GLY A 133 -1.53 -28.61 4.39
C GLY A 133 -1.17 -27.40 5.25
N PHE A 134 -0.22 -27.53 6.18
CA PHE A 134 0.32 -26.43 6.98
C PHE A 134 1.62 -25.92 6.34
N SER A 135 1.52 -24.92 5.48
CA SER A 135 2.69 -24.23 4.92
C SER A 135 3.31 -23.28 5.98
N ILE A 136 4.54 -23.59 6.40
CA ILE A 136 5.34 -22.77 7.34
C ILE A 136 6.50 -22.06 6.60
N GLY A 137 6.51 -22.14 5.27
CA GLY A 137 7.41 -21.32 4.45
C GLY A 137 6.99 -19.85 4.43
N ALA A 138 7.96 -18.95 4.30
CA ALA A 138 7.74 -17.53 4.01
C ALA A 138 6.65 -17.37 2.93
N PRO A 139 5.76 -16.37 3.05
CA PRO A 139 4.58 -16.25 2.19
C PRO A 139 5.01 -16.26 0.73
N LYS A 140 4.75 -17.38 0.06
CA LYS A 140 4.92 -17.52 -1.39
C LYS A 140 3.91 -16.60 -2.04
N GLU A 141 4.45 -15.51 -2.60
CA GLU A 141 3.75 -14.48 -3.35
C GLU A 141 2.67 -13.77 -2.52
N GLU A 142 2.70 -12.43 -2.46
CA GLU A 142 1.48 -11.68 -2.19
C GLU A 142 0.48 -12.09 -3.28
N VAL A 143 -0.36 -13.11 -3.03
CA VAL A 143 -1.38 -13.60 -3.95
C VAL A 143 -2.05 -12.38 -4.56
N GLU A 144 -1.89 -12.15 -5.85
CA GLU A 144 -2.31 -10.89 -6.46
C GLU A 144 -3.75 -10.59 -6.04
N ALA A 145 -3.98 -9.42 -5.42
CA ALA A 145 -5.33 -9.06 -4.99
C ALA A 145 -6.28 -9.18 -6.19
N ALA A 146 -7.36 -9.94 -6.01
CA ALA A 146 -8.39 -10.13 -7.02
C ALA A 146 -8.95 -8.78 -7.47
N ASP A 147 -9.34 -8.68 -8.74
CA ASP A 147 -9.89 -7.44 -9.28
C ASP A 147 -11.30 -7.21 -8.72
N GLU A 148 -11.38 -6.50 -7.59
CA GLU A 148 -12.64 -6.12 -6.95
C GLU A 148 -13.35 -4.98 -7.72
N THR A 149 -14.67 -4.87 -7.53
CA THR A 149 -15.46 -3.73 -8.02
C THR A 149 -14.88 -2.41 -7.54
N LYS A 150 -14.72 -1.45 -8.45
CA LYS A 150 -14.08 -0.14 -8.23
C LYS A 150 -14.95 1.00 -8.74
N ILE A 151 -14.87 2.13 -8.07
CA ILE A 151 -15.51 3.37 -8.52
C ILE A 151 -14.49 4.21 -9.28
N PHE A 152 -14.78 4.49 -10.55
CA PHE A 152 -14.00 5.45 -11.33
C PHE A 152 -14.67 6.82 -11.28
N PHE A 153 -13.97 7.82 -10.72
CA PHE A 153 -14.44 9.20 -10.70
C PHE A 153 -13.77 10.01 -11.81
N CYS A 154 -14.53 10.43 -12.81
CA CYS A 154 -14.00 11.20 -13.94
C CYS A 154 -14.49 12.65 -13.86
N SER A 155 -13.55 13.60 -13.82
CA SER A 155 -13.87 15.04 -13.77
C SER A 155 -13.31 15.84 -14.95
N ARG A 156 -13.82 17.07 -15.11
CA ARG A 156 -13.42 17.94 -16.21
C ARG A 156 -12.19 18.77 -15.94
N THR A 157 -11.94 19.13 -14.68
CA THR A 157 -10.89 20.06 -14.31
C THR A 157 -10.04 19.49 -13.17
N HIS A 158 -8.77 19.89 -13.14
CA HIS A 158 -7.84 19.49 -12.08
C HIS A 158 -8.31 19.97 -10.71
N SER A 159 -8.81 21.20 -10.61
CA SER A 159 -9.33 21.76 -9.36
C SER A 159 -10.51 20.96 -8.80
N GLN A 160 -11.38 20.41 -9.66
CA GLN A 160 -12.47 19.54 -9.22
C GLN A 160 -11.95 18.20 -8.65
N LEU A 161 -10.85 17.65 -9.17
CA LEU A 161 -10.24 16.43 -8.65
C LEU A 161 -9.57 16.67 -7.29
N THR A 162 -8.82 17.77 -7.15
CA THR A 162 -8.22 18.18 -5.86
C THR A 162 -9.30 18.46 -4.81
N GLN A 163 -10.41 19.10 -5.20
CA GLN A 163 -11.55 19.29 -4.30
C GLN A 163 -12.15 17.94 -3.89
N PHE A 164 -12.36 17.04 -4.85
CA PHE A 164 -12.90 15.71 -4.60
C PHE A 164 -12.04 14.90 -3.63
N SER A 165 -10.72 14.86 -3.83
CA SER A 165 -9.80 14.14 -2.93
C SER A 165 -9.84 14.72 -1.50
N SER A 166 -9.93 16.04 -1.36
CA SER A 166 -10.03 16.69 -0.04
C SER A 166 -11.34 16.38 0.70
N GLU A 167 -12.47 16.31 -0.01
CA GLU A 167 -13.75 15.95 0.60
C GLU A 167 -13.83 14.45 0.89
N LEU A 168 -13.25 13.61 0.03
CA LEU A 168 -13.16 12.17 0.25
C LEU A 168 -12.38 11.84 1.53
N GLY A 169 -11.34 12.62 1.85
CA GLY A 169 -10.54 12.46 3.07
C GLY A 169 -11.29 12.77 4.37
N ARG A 170 -12.46 13.40 4.28
CA ARG A 170 -13.34 13.67 5.44
C ARG A 170 -14.38 12.58 5.64
N VAL A 171 -14.60 11.72 4.64
CA VAL A 171 -15.59 10.65 4.70
C VAL A 171 -15.02 9.48 5.49
N LYS A 172 -15.66 9.18 6.63
CA LYS A 172 -15.39 8.00 7.44
C LYS A 172 -16.51 7.01 7.24
N MET A 173 -16.19 5.81 6.73
CA MET A 173 -17.16 4.75 6.50
C MET A 173 -16.92 3.57 7.44
N ARG A 174 -17.99 2.84 7.72
CA ARG A 174 -17.89 1.56 8.41
C ARG A 174 -17.16 0.53 7.52
N MET A 175 -16.42 -0.35 8.16
CA MET A 175 -15.78 -1.50 7.52
C MET A 175 -16.81 -2.34 6.75
N ALA A 176 -16.44 -2.78 5.54
CA ALA A 176 -17.32 -3.62 4.72
C ALA A 176 -17.54 -5.02 5.30
N ILE A 177 -16.51 -5.54 5.99
CA ILE A 177 -16.46 -6.90 6.52
C ILE A 177 -15.97 -6.77 7.96
N THR A 178 -16.82 -7.17 8.91
CA THR A 178 -16.48 -7.28 10.32
C THR A 178 -16.09 -8.73 10.64
N PRO A 179 -15.06 -8.94 11.48
CA PRO A 179 -14.80 -10.25 12.03
C PRO A 179 -15.87 -10.52 13.11
N ASP A 180 -16.93 -11.20 12.68
CA ASP A 180 -18.04 -11.70 13.50
C ASP A 180 -19.06 -10.66 14.02
N ASP A 181 -20.34 -11.00 13.98
CA ASP A 181 -21.47 -10.16 14.47
C ASP A 181 -21.56 -10.14 16.01
N SER A 182 -20.53 -10.62 16.70
CA SER A 182 -20.48 -10.81 18.15
C SER A 182 -19.64 -9.76 18.90
N ALA A 183 -19.02 -8.80 18.18
CA ALA A 183 -18.26 -7.73 18.82
C ALA A 183 -19.19 -6.64 19.40
N ASP A 184 -19.27 -6.64 20.72
CA ASP A 184 -19.83 -5.62 21.61
C ASP A 184 -19.79 -4.18 21.04
N LYS A 185 -20.87 -3.43 21.26
CA LYS A 185 -21.15 -2.05 20.80
C LYS A 185 -20.22 -0.98 21.36
N THR A 186 -18.98 -1.30 21.71
CA THR A 186 -18.20 -0.50 22.66
C THR A 186 -17.12 0.35 22.00
N ASP A 187 -16.82 0.15 20.71
CA ASP A 187 -15.85 1.03 20.03
C ASP A 187 -16.20 1.31 18.55
N GLU A 188 -17.23 2.15 18.33
CA GLU A 188 -17.64 2.64 17.00
C GLU A 188 -16.46 3.25 16.20
N ASN A 189 -15.40 3.72 16.88
CA ASN A 189 -14.21 4.28 16.25
C ASN A 189 -13.27 3.22 15.63
N ASN A 190 -13.27 1.98 16.15
CA ASN A 190 -12.39 0.91 15.66
C ASN A 190 -12.93 0.24 14.39
N LEU A 191 -14.20 0.47 14.05
CA LEU A 191 -14.87 -0.07 12.86
C LEU A 191 -14.82 0.89 11.66
N VAL A 192 -14.05 1.96 11.74
CA VAL A 192 -13.93 2.96 10.67
C VAL A 192 -12.76 2.58 9.76
N GLU A 193 -13.06 2.35 8.48
CA GLU A 193 -12.05 2.11 7.45
C GLU A 193 -12.00 3.29 6.49
N ASP A 194 -10.80 3.84 6.31
CA ASP A 194 -10.57 4.92 5.37
C ASP A 194 -10.75 4.44 3.93
N VAL A 195 -11.20 5.35 3.07
CA VAL A 195 -11.38 5.07 1.64
C VAL A 195 -10.01 4.96 0.97
N LYS A 196 -9.74 3.83 0.32
CA LYS A 196 -8.52 3.59 -0.45
C LYS A 196 -8.67 4.26 -1.82
N TYR A 197 -8.01 5.40 -1.97
CA TYR A 197 -8.11 6.25 -3.17
C TYR A 197 -6.76 6.39 -3.88
N LEU A 198 -6.79 6.37 -5.21
CA LEU A 198 -5.59 6.56 -6.03
C LEU A 198 -5.86 7.45 -7.23
N THR A 199 -5.06 8.51 -7.36
CA THR A 199 -5.07 9.37 -8.55
C THR A 199 -4.26 8.76 -9.68
N LEU A 200 -4.87 8.64 -10.86
CA LEU A 200 -4.20 8.19 -12.07
C LEU A 200 -3.91 9.39 -12.97
N GLY A 201 -2.65 9.55 -13.37
CA GLY A 201 -2.19 10.71 -14.12
C GLY A 201 -1.64 10.38 -15.50
N SER A 202 -1.60 11.38 -16.38
CA SER A 202 -0.82 11.29 -17.61
C SER A 202 0.69 11.30 -17.30
N ARG A 203 1.51 10.77 -18.21
CA ARG A 203 2.98 10.84 -18.08
C ARG A 203 3.49 12.27 -17.92
N LYS A 204 2.82 13.25 -18.55
CA LYS A 204 3.17 14.67 -18.41
C LYS A 204 3.09 15.17 -16.97
N ASN A 205 2.13 14.68 -16.20
CA ASN A 205 1.90 15.12 -14.82
C ASN A 205 2.75 14.35 -13.82
N LEU A 206 2.95 13.04 -14.04
CA LEU A 206 3.63 12.15 -13.08
C LEU A 206 5.10 11.88 -13.40
N CYS A 207 5.67 12.39 -14.50
CA CYS A 207 7.08 12.15 -14.81
C CYS A 207 8.00 12.96 -13.87
N ILE A 208 8.87 12.23 -13.16
CA ILE A 208 9.90 12.81 -12.27
C ILE A 208 11.27 12.95 -12.93
N ASN A 209 11.47 12.40 -14.14
CA ASN A 209 12.74 12.50 -14.85
C ASN A 209 12.86 13.87 -15.52
N ASP A 210 13.75 14.73 -15.00
CA ASP A 210 13.93 16.10 -15.49
C ASP A 210 14.27 16.19 -16.98
N LYS A 211 15.01 15.20 -17.53
CA LYS A 211 15.36 15.17 -18.97
C LYS A 211 14.12 15.02 -19.84
N VAL A 212 13.15 14.22 -19.39
CA VAL A 212 11.90 13.97 -20.11
C VAL A 212 10.89 15.09 -19.83
N LYS A 213 10.78 15.53 -18.58
CA LYS A 213 9.86 16.59 -18.15
C LYS A 213 10.13 17.91 -18.87
N ARG A 214 11.39 18.25 -19.13
CA ARG A 214 11.80 19.47 -19.84
C ARG A 214 11.29 19.57 -21.27
N LEU A 215 10.87 18.46 -21.90
CA LEU A 215 10.32 18.46 -23.26
C LEU A 215 9.00 19.26 -23.35
N GLY A 216 8.24 19.37 -22.25
CA GLY A 216 7.03 20.20 -22.12
C GLY A 216 5.80 19.75 -22.93
N ASN A 217 6.01 19.21 -24.13
CA ASN A 217 4.98 18.66 -25.00
C ASN A 217 4.60 17.24 -24.57
N ALA A 218 3.29 16.97 -24.46
CA ALA A 218 2.77 15.67 -24.01
C ALA A 218 3.17 14.52 -24.97
N THR A 219 3.14 14.76 -26.28
CA THR A 219 3.52 13.76 -27.29
C THR A 219 5.00 13.43 -27.19
N ALA A 220 5.87 14.44 -27.14
CA ALA A 220 7.31 14.25 -27.00
C ALA A 220 7.69 13.53 -25.69
N ILE A 221 6.99 13.84 -24.58
CA ILE A 221 7.15 13.14 -23.31
C ILE A 221 6.78 11.66 -23.45
N ASN A 222 5.67 11.36 -24.12
CA ASN A 222 5.21 9.99 -24.32
C ASN A 222 6.20 9.19 -25.18
N GLU A 223 6.60 9.72 -26.33
CA GLU A 223 7.56 9.09 -27.25
C GLU A 223 8.89 8.84 -26.54
N ARG A 224 9.44 9.87 -25.90
CA ARG A 224 10.72 9.72 -25.18
C ARG A 224 10.63 8.73 -24.03
N CYS A 225 9.51 8.70 -23.31
CA CYS A 225 9.31 7.73 -22.23
C CYS A 225 9.23 6.30 -22.77
N LEU A 226 8.62 6.09 -23.93
CA LEU A 226 8.53 4.78 -24.57
C LEU A 226 9.89 4.33 -25.09
N GLU A 227 10.67 5.22 -25.70
CA GLU A 227 12.06 4.93 -26.13
C GLU A 227 12.94 4.48 -24.95
N LEU A 228 12.87 5.19 -23.82
CA LEU A 228 13.60 4.84 -22.60
C LEU A 228 13.11 3.54 -21.95
N GLN A 229 11.89 3.11 -22.26
CA GLN A 229 11.33 1.85 -21.79
C GLN A 229 11.75 0.67 -22.67
N SER A 230 11.77 0.86 -23.99
CA SER A 230 12.14 -0.18 -24.97
C SER A 230 13.65 -0.39 -25.09
N SER A 231 14.45 0.49 -24.49
CA SER A 231 15.90 0.38 -24.57
C SER A 231 16.42 -0.78 -23.71
N THR A 232 17.22 -1.66 -24.33
CA THR A 232 17.81 -2.85 -23.69
C THR A 232 19.06 -2.51 -22.88
N SER A 233 19.74 -1.40 -23.19
CA SER A 233 20.94 -0.97 -22.45
C SER A 233 20.57 -0.31 -21.13
N THR A 234 21.29 -0.67 -20.06
CA THR A 234 21.10 -0.14 -18.71
C THR A 234 21.37 1.37 -18.62
N GLU A 235 22.26 1.89 -19.46
CA GLU A 235 22.62 3.31 -19.50
C GLU A 235 21.55 4.19 -20.16
N SER A 236 20.73 3.62 -21.05
CA SER A 236 19.68 4.33 -21.79
C SER A 236 18.28 4.09 -21.21
N ARG A 237 18.16 3.27 -20.17
CA ARG A 237 16.89 3.06 -19.46
C ARG A 237 16.61 4.22 -18.51
N CYS A 238 15.33 4.51 -18.28
CA CYS A 238 14.96 5.53 -17.30
C CYS A 238 15.36 5.07 -15.87
N PRO A 239 16.13 5.87 -15.10
CA PRO A 239 16.61 5.47 -13.76
C PRO A 239 15.49 5.20 -12.75
N HIS A 240 14.36 5.88 -12.92
CA HIS A 240 13.21 5.78 -12.01
C HIS A 240 12.23 4.66 -12.42
N MET A 241 12.51 3.91 -13.48
CA MET A 241 11.58 2.91 -13.99
C MET A 241 11.56 1.68 -13.06
N PRO A 242 10.39 1.25 -12.58
CA PRO A 242 10.29 0.07 -11.74
C PRO A 242 10.88 -1.18 -12.44
N THR A 243 11.74 -1.91 -11.75
CA THR A 243 12.31 -3.21 -12.14
C THR A 243 11.76 -4.31 -11.21
N LYS A 244 11.99 -5.59 -11.55
CA LYS A 244 11.68 -6.71 -10.64
C LYS A 244 12.43 -6.60 -9.31
N GLU A 245 13.66 -6.09 -9.32
CA GLU A 245 14.46 -5.86 -8.12
C GLU A 245 13.88 -4.74 -7.23
N SER A 246 13.04 -3.86 -7.78
CA SER A 246 12.39 -2.77 -7.04
C SER A 246 11.02 -3.16 -6.47
N GLU A 247 10.64 -4.44 -6.47
CA GLU A 247 9.30 -4.90 -6.06
C GLU A 247 8.95 -4.48 -4.62
N THR A 248 9.89 -4.57 -3.69
CA THR A 248 9.72 -4.12 -2.31
C THR A 248 9.40 -2.62 -2.24
N LEU A 249 10.11 -1.79 -3.02
CA LEU A 249 9.88 -0.36 -3.11
C LEU A 249 8.54 -0.02 -3.79
N ILE A 250 8.10 -0.83 -4.76
CA ILE A 250 6.77 -0.68 -5.38
C ILE A 250 5.67 -0.98 -4.36
N ASN A 251 5.84 -2.02 -3.55
CA ASN A 251 4.90 -2.38 -2.49
C ASN A 251 4.87 -1.30 -1.40
N GLU A 252 6.03 -0.77 -1.01
CA GLU A 252 6.10 0.36 -0.11
C GLU A 252 5.39 1.59 -0.73
N PHE A 253 5.65 1.92 -2.00
CA PHE A 253 4.98 3.02 -2.69
C PHE A 253 3.47 2.85 -2.73
N ARG A 254 2.97 1.62 -2.99
CA ARG A 254 1.55 1.27 -2.93
C ARG A 254 0.99 1.58 -1.55
N ASP A 255 1.65 1.12 -0.49
CA ASP A 255 1.15 1.26 0.86
C ASP A 255 1.15 2.75 1.29
N TYR A 256 2.17 3.55 0.92
CA TYR A 256 2.17 5.01 1.13
C TYR A 256 1.14 5.76 0.28
N ALA A 257 0.87 5.29 -0.94
CA ALA A 257 -0.12 5.88 -1.82
C ALA A 257 -1.55 5.64 -1.30
N LEU A 258 -1.81 4.47 -0.70
CA LEU A 258 -3.13 4.09 -0.16
C LEU A 258 -3.32 4.51 1.30
N ALA A 259 -2.24 4.77 2.02
CA ALA A 259 -2.30 5.25 3.40
C ALA A 259 -2.91 6.64 3.54
N LYS A 260 -2.83 7.48 2.52
CA LYS A 260 -3.42 8.82 2.57
C LYS A 260 -4.05 9.14 1.23
N ILE A 261 -5.18 9.82 1.25
CA ILE A 261 -5.76 10.41 0.05
C ILE A 261 -4.83 11.52 -0.44
N ARG A 262 -4.12 11.22 -1.53
CA ARG A 262 -3.17 12.11 -2.22
C ARG A 262 -3.80 12.64 -3.48
N ASP A 263 -3.53 13.89 -3.81
CA ASP A 263 -3.77 14.39 -5.16
C ASP A 263 -2.64 13.97 -6.11
N ILE A 264 -2.75 14.36 -7.38
CA ILE A 264 -1.78 13.99 -8.41
C ILE A 264 -0.40 14.64 -8.18
N GLU A 265 -0.32 15.79 -7.54
CA GLU A 265 0.94 16.50 -7.25
C GLU A 265 1.65 15.86 -6.05
N ASP A 266 0.88 15.48 -5.02
CA ASP A 266 1.30 14.71 -3.87
C ASP A 266 1.85 13.34 -4.30
N LEU A 267 1.19 12.68 -5.25
CA LEU A 267 1.65 11.39 -5.79
C LEU A 267 2.97 11.55 -6.57
N GLY A 268 3.11 12.62 -7.35
CA GLY A 268 4.36 12.97 -8.02
C GLY A 268 5.50 13.23 -7.02
N SER A 269 5.19 13.94 -5.94
CA SER A 269 6.13 14.23 -4.86
C SER A 269 6.54 12.97 -4.09
N LEU A 270 5.61 12.03 -3.87
CA LEU A 270 5.88 10.74 -3.25
C LEU A 270 6.89 9.94 -4.08
N GLY A 271 6.67 9.79 -5.38
CA GLY A 271 7.61 9.05 -6.23
C GLY A 271 8.97 9.74 -6.33
N LYS A 272 9.01 11.09 -6.28
CA LYS A 272 10.28 11.82 -6.18
C LYS A 272 11.04 11.51 -4.88
N LYS A 273 10.35 11.43 -3.73
CA LYS A 273 10.95 11.07 -2.44
C LYS A 273 11.47 9.63 -2.42
N MET A 274 10.74 8.71 -3.05
CA MET A 274 11.11 7.29 -3.11
C MET A 274 12.02 6.94 -4.30
N GLY A 275 12.32 7.90 -5.18
CA GLY A 275 13.12 7.67 -6.39
C GLY A 275 12.46 6.79 -7.45
N LEU A 276 11.14 6.54 -7.34
CA LEU A 276 10.37 5.67 -8.23
C LEU A 276 9.45 6.44 -9.15
N CYS A 277 9.25 5.96 -10.38
CA CYS A 277 8.33 6.56 -11.35
C CYS A 277 6.88 6.39 -10.88
N PRO A 278 6.19 7.47 -10.49
CA PRO A 278 4.82 7.37 -9.98
C PRO A 278 3.83 6.81 -11.02
N TYR A 279 4.06 7.10 -12.31
CA TYR A 279 3.18 6.64 -13.39
C TYR A 279 3.14 5.10 -13.54
N TYR A 280 4.28 4.43 -13.37
CA TYR A 280 4.33 2.96 -13.45
C TYR A 280 4.10 2.30 -12.10
N ALA A 281 4.54 2.91 -10.99
CA ALA A 281 4.35 2.39 -9.64
C ALA A 281 2.88 2.45 -9.16
N SER A 282 2.09 3.39 -9.65
CA SER A 282 0.65 3.48 -9.31
C SER A 282 -0.21 2.40 -9.96
N ARG A 283 0.20 1.82 -11.09
CA ARG A 283 -0.63 0.85 -11.83
C ARG A 283 -0.89 -0.46 -11.07
N PRO A 284 0.11 -1.11 -10.43
CA PRO A 284 -0.14 -2.25 -9.56
C PRO A 284 -1.01 -1.87 -8.35
N ALA A 285 -0.85 -0.66 -7.82
CA ALA A 285 -1.64 -0.18 -6.69
C ALA A 285 -3.13 -0.08 -7.00
N THR A 286 -3.52 0.15 -8.27
CA THR A 286 -4.92 0.17 -8.73
C THR A 286 -5.71 -1.10 -8.36
N LYS A 287 -5.05 -2.25 -8.17
CA LYS A 287 -5.71 -3.49 -7.71
C LYS A 287 -6.28 -3.37 -6.29
N TYR A 288 -5.66 -2.55 -5.45
CA TYR A 288 -5.96 -2.42 -4.01
C TYR A 288 -6.83 -1.17 -3.70
N CYS A 289 -7.23 -0.42 -4.73
CA CYS A 289 -8.03 0.79 -4.60
C CYS A 289 -9.52 0.49 -4.59
N GLU A 290 -10.29 1.33 -3.90
CA GLU A 290 -11.76 1.36 -3.99
C GLU A 290 -12.24 2.43 -4.97
N VAL A 291 -11.52 3.56 -5.01
CA VAL A 291 -11.83 4.70 -5.86
C VAL A 291 -10.58 5.12 -6.61
N SER A 292 -10.69 5.35 -7.92
CA SER A 292 -9.60 5.97 -8.69
C SER A 292 -10.13 7.04 -9.65
N ASP A 293 -9.34 8.10 -9.84
CA ASP A 293 -9.67 9.17 -10.80
C ASP A 293 -8.58 9.32 -11.87
N PRO A 294 -8.91 9.10 -13.16
CA PRO A 294 -7.99 9.39 -14.25
C PRO A 294 -8.01 10.88 -14.63
N SER A 295 -6.86 11.55 -14.51
CA SER A 295 -6.66 12.94 -14.95
C SER A 295 -6.46 13.03 -16.48
N ARG A 296 -7.57 13.05 -17.24
CA ARG A 296 -7.82 13.52 -18.63
C ARG A 296 -6.83 13.34 -19.82
N PRO A 297 -7.34 13.38 -21.09
CA PRO A 297 -8.72 13.22 -21.58
C PRO A 297 -8.93 11.89 -22.33
N PHE A 298 -10.21 11.53 -22.51
CA PHE A 298 -10.71 10.33 -23.21
C PHE A 298 -10.60 9.02 -22.42
N ILE A 299 -11.44 8.87 -21.39
CA ILE A 299 -12.25 7.66 -21.18
C ILE A 299 -13.34 8.05 -20.18
N ILE A 300 -14.57 8.14 -20.70
CA ILE A 300 -15.78 8.07 -19.90
C ILE A 300 -16.04 6.57 -19.75
N TYR A 301 -15.61 5.98 -18.64
CA TYR A 301 -16.31 4.81 -18.11
C TYR A 301 -16.71 5.14 -16.69
N LEU A 302 -17.89 5.74 -16.60
CA LEU A 302 -18.74 5.56 -15.44
C LEU A 302 -19.23 4.10 -15.52
N LEU A 303 -18.45 3.14 -15.01
CA LEU A 303 -19.02 1.85 -14.65
C LEU A 303 -19.53 1.99 -13.21
N MET A 304 -20.66 2.68 -13.10
CA MET A 304 -21.64 2.35 -12.08
C MET A 304 -22.57 1.32 -12.73
N PHE A 305 -22.28 0.04 -12.58
CA PHE A 305 -23.24 -1.06 -12.47
C PHE A 305 -22.56 -2.21 -11.76
#